data_AF-A0A1F4N020-F1
#
_entry.id   AF-A0A1F4N020-F1
#
_cell.length_a   1.000
_cell.length_b   1.000
_cell.length_c   1.000
_cell.angle_alpha   90.00
_cell.angle_beta   90.00
_cell.angle_gamma   90.00
#
_symmetry.space_group_name_H-M   'P 1'
#
loop_
_entity.id
_entity.type
_entity.pdbx_description
1 polymer ?
#
loop_
_entity_poly.entity_id
_entity_poly.type
_entity_poly.pdbx_seq_one_letter_code
_entity_poly.pdbx_strand_id
1 'polypeptide(L)'
;MPRVRSFSRKIESSFRQVWDFIYSFRKIFIIWSILAIFVIIGILIGWDKKAIAFVAILFGLVSQAFLGLINLIALVPLIGPLIAKVLALPIYWILNGLGYFVSLIAIKKGYSKDVVNYRVLTVVFLIGVAVGFIVGHLF
;
A
#
# COMPACT_ATOMS: atom_id res chain seq x y z
N MET A 1 1.49 -10.27 52.84
CA MET A 1 2.57 -10.25 51.83
C MET A 1 2.19 -9.39 50.60
N PRO A 2 2.37 -8.06 50.66
CA PRO A 2 1.90 -7.13 49.61
C PRO A 2 2.88 -6.85 48.45
N ARG A 3 4.19 -7.12 48.61
CA ARG A 3 5.22 -6.85 47.56
C ARG A 3 5.11 -7.71 46.30
N VAL A 4 4.60 -8.93 46.40
CA VAL A 4 4.54 -9.86 45.24
C VAL A 4 3.45 -9.45 44.25
N ARG A 5 2.30 -8.94 44.74
CA ARG A 5 1.20 -8.47 43.86
C ARG A 5 1.54 -7.18 43.11
N SER A 6 2.33 -6.27 43.69
CA SER A 6 2.74 -5.04 42.99
C SER A 6 3.74 -5.33 41.88
N PHE A 7 4.63 -6.30 42.08
CA PHE A 7 5.59 -6.75 41.06
C PHE A 7 4.90 -7.43 39.88
N SER A 8 3.95 -8.35 40.15
CA SER A 8 3.17 -9.03 39.12
C SER A 8 2.34 -8.06 38.25
N ARG A 9 1.68 -7.05 38.85
CA ARG A 9 0.94 -6.04 38.08
C ARG A 9 1.84 -5.19 37.17
N LYS A 10 3.05 -4.88 37.63
CA LYS A 10 4.03 -4.10 36.83
C LYS A 10 4.55 -4.90 35.64
N ILE A 11 4.72 -6.21 35.80
CA ILE A 11 5.08 -7.11 34.70
C ILE A 11 3.94 -7.16 33.68
N GLU A 12 2.71 -7.36 34.13
CA GLU A 12 1.55 -7.47 33.26
C GLU A 12 1.26 -6.17 32.48
N SER A 13 1.46 -5.00 33.11
CA SER A 13 1.36 -3.71 32.42
C SER A 13 2.47 -3.52 31.38
N SER A 14 3.69 -3.99 31.68
CA SER A 14 4.82 -3.92 30.75
C SER A 14 4.61 -4.84 29.53
N PHE A 15 4.08 -6.04 29.74
CA PHE A 15 3.72 -6.95 28.65
C PHE A 15 2.63 -6.39 27.74
N ARG A 16 1.59 -5.76 28.29
CA ARG A 16 0.55 -5.10 27.49
C ARG A 16 1.12 -3.95 26.66
N GLN A 17 1.97 -3.10 27.25
CA GLN A 17 2.64 -2.01 26.53
C GLN A 17 3.50 -2.51 25.36
N VAL A 18 4.23 -3.62 25.55
CA VAL A 18 5.02 -4.24 24.48
C VAL A 18 4.12 -4.79 23.37
N TRP A 19 3.00 -5.42 23.74
CA TRP A 19 2.03 -5.93 22.77
C TRP A 19 1.37 -4.81 21.94
N ASP A 20 0.95 -3.73 22.59
CA ASP A 20 0.35 -2.58 21.93
C ASP A 20 1.35 -1.88 20.99
N PHE A 21 2.62 -1.86 21.38
CA PHE A 21 3.71 -1.38 20.54
C PHE A 21 3.89 -2.25 19.29
N ILE A 22 4.05 -3.57 19.44
CA ILE A 22 4.21 -4.49 18.30
C ILE A 22 3.03 -4.38 17.34
N TYR A 23 1.80 -4.27 17.87
CA TYR A 23 0.61 -4.13 17.05
C TYR A 23 0.56 -2.81 16.28
N SER A 24 0.98 -1.70 16.92
CA SER A 24 1.06 -0.37 16.28
C SER A 24 2.09 -0.34 15.15
N PHE A 25 3.22 -1.02 15.32
CA PHE A 25 4.34 -1.00 14.37
C PHE A 25 4.35 -2.19 13.38
N ARG A 26 3.26 -2.99 13.31
CA ARG A 26 3.21 -4.21 12.49
C ARG A 26 3.64 -4.00 11.03
N LYS A 27 3.26 -2.88 10.42
CA LYS A 27 3.56 -2.57 9.01
C LYS A 27 5.06 -2.41 8.78
N ILE A 28 5.74 -1.78 9.74
CA ILE A 28 7.20 -1.58 9.69
C ILE A 28 7.88 -2.94 9.81
N PHE A 29 7.48 -3.78 10.77
CA PHE A 29 8.03 -5.14 10.88
C PHE A 29 7.84 -5.97 9.60
N ILE A 30 6.68 -5.89 8.95
CA ILE A 30 6.42 -6.59 7.68
C ILE A 30 7.38 -6.10 6.58
N ILE A 31 7.52 -4.78 6.40
CA ILE A 31 8.39 -4.21 5.35
C ILE A 31 9.85 -4.60 5.57
N TRP A 32 10.35 -4.50 6.80
CA TRP A 32 11.72 -4.92 7.14
C TRP A 32 11.93 -6.43 6.93
N SER A 33 10.93 -7.24 7.26
CA SER A 33 10.98 -8.68 7.02
C SER A 33 11.04 -9.01 5.52
N ILE A 34 10.25 -8.33 4.68
CA ILE A 34 10.30 -8.47 3.22
C ILE A 34 11.69 -8.09 2.67
N LEU A 35 12.25 -6.97 3.14
CA LEU A 35 13.58 -6.52 2.70
C LEU A 35 14.67 -7.52 3.12
N ALA A 36 14.60 -8.06 4.34
CA ALA A 36 15.51 -9.09 4.80
C ALA A 36 15.40 -10.38 3.96
N ILE A 37 14.18 -10.82 3.67
CA ILE A 37 13.93 -11.98 2.81
C ILE A 37 14.51 -11.75 1.40
N PHE A 38 14.33 -10.57 0.81
CA PHE A 38 14.90 -10.21 -0.48
C PHE A 38 16.44 -10.33 -0.48
N VAL A 39 17.11 -9.81 0.55
CA VAL A 39 18.57 -9.90 0.67
C VAL A 39 19.02 -11.35 0.82
N ILE A 40 18.34 -12.13 1.68
CA ILE A 40 18.67 -13.55 1.90
C ILE A 40 18.51 -14.34 0.59
N ILE A 41 17.37 -14.17 -0.11
CA ILE A 41 17.10 -14.84 -1.38
C ILE A 41 18.13 -14.44 -2.44
N GLY A 42 18.45 -13.15 -2.56
CA GLY A 42 19.45 -12.68 -3.52
C GLY A 42 20.81 -13.33 -3.29
N ILE A 43 21.22 -13.46 -2.03
CA ILE A 43 22.48 -14.15 -1.67
C ILE A 43 22.39 -15.64 -2.00
N LEU A 44 21.28 -16.31 -1.66
CA LEU A 44 21.09 -17.75 -1.92
C LEU A 44 21.10 -18.11 -3.41
N ILE A 45 20.54 -17.24 -4.27
CA ILE A 45 20.52 -17.41 -5.72
C ILE A 45 21.89 -17.04 -6.36
N GLY A 46 22.81 -16.47 -5.57
CA GLY A 46 24.16 -16.11 -6.04
C GLY A 46 24.20 -14.79 -6.82
N TRP A 47 23.27 -13.87 -6.58
CA TRP A 47 23.35 -12.52 -7.16
C TRP A 47 24.58 -11.77 -6.64
N ASP A 48 25.09 -10.84 -7.46
CA ASP A 48 26.21 -9.98 -7.05
C ASP A 48 25.81 -9.18 -5.81
N LYS A 49 26.59 -9.33 -4.73
CA LYS A 49 26.39 -8.64 -3.46
C LYS A 49 26.34 -7.12 -3.62
N LYS A 50 27.09 -6.56 -4.58
CA LYS A 50 27.06 -5.13 -4.89
C LYS A 50 25.72 -4.73 -5.50
N ALA A 51 25.14 -5.56 -6.36
CA ALA A 51 23.81 -5.31 -6.93
C ALA A 51 22.72 -5.38 -5.86
N ILE A 52 22.76 -6.38 -4.97
CA ILE A 52 21.82 -6.50 -3.85
C ILE A 52 21.92 -5.28 -2.93
N ALA A 53 23.14 -4.88 -2.56
CA ALA A 53 23.38 -3.70 -1.73
C ALA A 53 22.90 -2.41 -2.41
N PHE A 54 23.17 -2.26 -3.70
CA PHE A 54 22.70 -1.12 -4.49
C PHE A 54 21.17 -1.04 -4.49
N VAL A 55 20.45 -2.14 -4.74
CA VAL A 55 18.99 -2.17 -4.71
C VAL A 55 18.45 -1.86 -3.31
N ALA A 56 19.04 -2.41 -2.25
CA ALA A 56 18.62 -2.14 -0.88
C ALA A 56 18.82 -0.67 -0.48
N ILE A 57 19.97 -0.09 -0.83
CA ILE A 57 20.26 1.34 -0.61
C ILE A 57 19.31 2.20 -1.42
N LEU A 58 19.12 1.89 -2.70
CA LEU A 58 18.21 2.61 -3.58
C LEU A 58 16.78 2.59 -3.02
N PHE A 59 16.31 1.43 -2.56
CA PHE A 59 15.00 1.29 -1.92
C PHE A 59 14.88 2.17 -0.67
N GLY A 60 15.91 2.19 0.18
CA GLY A 60 15.95 3.05 1.36
C GLY A 60 15.91 4.54 1.02
N LEU A 61 16.72 4.97 0.05
CA LEU A 61 16.77 6.36 -0.43
C LEU A 61 15.43 6.80 -1.03
N VAL A 62 14.84 5.97 -1.89
CA VAL A 62 13.52 6.24 -2.49
C VAL A 62 12.46 6.34 -1.40
N SER A 63 12.45 5.41 -0.43
CA SER A 63 11.48 5.44 0.68
C SER A 63 11.58 6.73 1.50
N GLN A 64 12.80 7.17 1.83
CA GLN A 64 13.03 8.42 2.55
C GLN A 64 12.62 9.65 1.72
N ALA A 65 12.92 9.65 0.42
CA ALA A 65 12.49 10.72 -0.49
C ALA A 65 10.96 10.83 -0.56
N PHE A 66 10.25 9.70 -0.60
CA PHE A 66 8.78 9.67 -0.55
C PHE A 66 8.21 10.18 0.77
N LEU A 67 8.80 9.81 1.91
CA LEU A 67 8.38 10.34 3.21
C LEU A 67 8.58 11.87 3.28
N GLY A 68 9.72 12.35 2.78
CA GLY A 68 9.98 13.79 2.66
C GLY A 68 8.95 14.50 1.78
N LEU A 69 8.62 13.92 0.61
CA LEU A 69 7.58 14.43 -0.28
C LEU A 69 6.21 14.48 0.41
N ILE A 70 5.79 13.42 1.10
CA ILE A 70 4.51 13.38 1.83
C ILE A 70 4.46 14.46 2.91
N ASN A 71 5.56 14.67 3.64
CA ASN A 71 5.63 15.72 4.66
C ASN A 71 5.55 17.13 4.05
N LEU A 72 6.24 17.38 2.93
CA LEU A 72 6.16 18.65 2.19
C LEU A 72 4.75 18.90 1.64
N ILE A 73 4.10 17.85 1.14
CA ILE A 73 2.72 17.86 0.69
C ILE A 73 1.78 18.21 1.85
N ALA A 74 1.97 17.61 3.03
CA ALA A 74 1.14 17.85 4.20
C ALA A 74 1.25 19.29 4.75
N LEU A 75 2.37 19.97 4.50
CA LEU A 75 2.59 21.37 4.89
C LEU A 75 1.75 22.38 4.08
N VAL A 76 1.28 22.01 2.88
CA VAL A 76 0.54 22.94 2.01
C VAL A 76 -0.91 22.44 1.83
N PRO A 77 -1.90 23.01 2.54
CA PRO A 77 -3.27 22.48 2.60
C PRO A 77 -3.98 22.38 1.24
N LEU A 78 -3.66 23.29 0.31
CA LEU A 78 -4.33 23.36 -0.99
C LEU A 78 -3.55 22.62 -2.10
N ILE A 79 -2.23 22.81 -2.15
CA ILE A 79 -1.36 22.21 -3.19
C ILE A 79 -1.02 20.76 -2.86
N GLY A 80 -0.91 20.43 -1.56
CA GLY A 80 -0.64 19.08 -1.09
C GLY A 80 -1.56 18.02 -1.70
N PRO A 81 -2.89 18.13 -1.54
CA PRO A 81 -3.83 17.20 -2.14
C PRO A 81 -3.70 17.06 -3.66
N LEU A 82 -3.31 18.12 -4.37
CA LEU A 82 -3.09 18.08 -5.82
C LEU A 82 -1.83 17.30 -6.19
N ILE A 83 -0.71 17.55 -5.51
CA ILE A 83 0.55 16.82 -5.75
C ILE A 83 0.37 15.35 -5.38
N ALA A 84 -0.31 15.03 -4.29
CA ALA A 84 -0.58 13.65 -3.89
C ALA A 84 -1.34 12.88 -4.98
N LYS A 85 -2.32 13.53 -5.65
CA LYS A 85 -3.04 12.94 -6.79
C LYS A 85 -2.11 12.64 -7.97
N VAL A 86 -1.19 13.56 -8.28
CA VAL A 86 -0.21 13.38 -9.37
C VAL A 86 0.74 12.22 -9.06
N LEU A 87 1.25 12.14 -7.82
CA LEU A 87 2.13 11.05 -7.39
C LEU A 87 1.43 9.70 -7.34
N ALA A 88 0.11 9.67 -7.19
CA ALA A 88 -0.66 8.44 -7.27
C ALA A 88 -0.87 7.95 -8.73
N LEU A 89 -0.71 8.82 -9.73
CA LEU A 89 -0.93 8.47 -11.15
C LEU A 89 -0.17 7.23 -11.59
N PRO A 90 1.15 7.07 -11.37
CA PRO A 90 1.88 5.88 -11.82
C PRO A 90 1.24 4.56 -11.37
N ILE A 91 0.71 4.52 -10.14
CA ILE A 91 0.01 3.34 -9.61
C ILE A 91 -1.32 3.12 -10.35
N TYR A 92 -2.10 4.18 -10.59
CA TYR A 92 -3.33 4.08 -11.38
C TYR A 92 -3.06 3.55 -12.79
N TRP A 93 -2.00 4.01 -13.45
CA TRP A 93 -1.62 3.54 -14.79
C TRP A 93 -1.23 2.05 -14.78
N ILE A 94 -0.47 1.59 -13.78
CA ILE A 94 -0.12 0.17 -13.63
C ILE A 94 -1.38 -0.68 -13.41
N LEU A 95 -2.27 -0.28 -12.49
CA LEU A 95 -3.50 -1.02 -12.20
C LEU A 95 -4.43 -1.07 -13.42
N ASN A 96 -4.54 0.04 -14.15
CA ASN A 96 -5.33 0.13 -15.36
C ASN A 96 -4.75 -0.76 -16.48
N GLY A 97 -3.42 -0.73 -16.67
CA GLY A 97 -2.71 -1.62 -17.58
C GLY A 97 -2.91 -3.10 -17.24
N LEU A 98 -2.84 -3.46 -15.95
CA LEU A 98 -3.13 -4.83 -15.48
C LEU A 98 -4.56 -5.24 -15.79
N GLY A 99 -5.54 -4.34 -15.58
CA GLY A 99 -6.94 -4.60 -15.94
C GLY A 99 -7.12 -4.90 -17.43
N TYR A 100 -6.44 -4.16 -18.30
CA TYR A 100 -6.42 -4.45 -19.74
C TYR A 100 -5.71 -5.76 -20.07
N PHE A 101 -4.57 -6.02 -19.44
CA PHE A 101 -3.81 -7.24 -19.66
C PHE A 101 -4.63 -8.49 -19.31
N VAL A 102 -5.28 -8.50 -18.14
CA VAL A 102 -6.18 -9.59 -17.72
C VAL A 102 -7.37 -9.70 -18.68
N SER A 103 -7.93 -8.57 -19.13
CA SER A 103 -9.02 -8.57 -20.12
C SER A 103 -8.60 -9.21 -21.44
N LEU A 104 -7.38 -8.94 -21.93
CA LEU A 104 -6.85 -9.56 -23.15
C LEU A 104 -6.71 -11.08 -23.00
N ILE A 105 -6.22 -11.55 -21.85
CA ILE A 105 -6.12 -12.98 -21.57
C ILE A 105 -7.52 -13.63 -21.52
N ALA A 106 -8.48 -12.99 -20.86
CA ALA A 106 -9.85 -13.49 -20.75
C ALA A 106 -10.53 -13.59 -22.12
N ILE A 107 -10.37 -12.57 -22.97
CA ILE A 107 -10.86 -12.57 -24.36
C ILE A 107 -10.25 -13.74 -25.15
N LYS A 108 -8.93 -13.94 -25.05
CA LYS A 108 -8.25 -15.07 -25.71
C LYS A 108 -8.75 -16.44 -25.23
N LYS A 109 -9.27 -16.53 -24.00
CA LYS A 109 -9.86 -17.75 -23.43
C LYS A 109 -11.35 -17.93 -23.74
N GLY A 110 -11.97 -17.03 -24.51
CA GLY A 110 -13.38 -17.11 -24.91
C GLY A 110 -14.35 -16.36 -24.01
N TYR A 111 -13.88 -15.69 -22.95
CA TYR A 111 -14.72 -14.93 -22.00
C TYR A 111 -15.03 -13.49 -22.47
N SER A 112 -15.03 -13.25 -23.79
CA SER A 112 -15.23 -11.90 -24.35
C SER A 112 -16.56 -11.28 -23.93
N LYS A 113 -17.63 -12.07 -23.89
CA LYS A 113 -18.95 -11.61 -23.44
C LYS A 113 -18.94 -11.18 -21.98
N ASP A 114 -18.26 -11.93 -21.12
CA ASP A 114 -18.16 -11.59 -19.70
C ASP A 114 -17.35 -10.30 -19.50
N VAL A 115 -16.21 -10.16 -20.19
CA VAL A 115 -15.40 -8.93 -20.13
C VAL A 115 -16.21 -7.71 -20.55
N VAL A 116 -17.01 -7.82 -21.62
CA VAL A 116 -17.88 -6.73 -22.08
C VAL A 116 -18.98 -6.46 -21.05
N ASN A 117 -19.66 -7.49 -20.55
CA ASN A 117 -20.72 -7.34 -19.56
C ASN A 117 -20.23 -6.65 -18.29
N TYR A 118 -19.05 -7.02 -17.77
CA TYR A 118 -18.46 -6.36 -16.60
C TYR A 118 -18.12 -4.89 -16.88
N ARG A 119 -17.61 -4.56 -18.07
CA ARG A 119 -17.31 -3.18 -18.45
C ARG A 119 -18.58 -2.36 -18.58
N VAL A 120 -19.60 -2.88 -19.25
CA VAL A 120 -20.90 -2.23 -19.40
C VAL A 120 -21.54 -2.01 -18.02
N LEU A 121 -21.57 -3.03 -17.16
CA LEU A 121 -22.10 -2.93 -15.81
C LEU A 121 -21.39 -1.84 -15.00
N THR A 122 -20.05 -1.80 -15.08
CA THR A 122 -19.25 -0.78 -14.39
C THR A 122 -19.56 0.63 -14.90
N VAL A 123 -19.65 0.82 -16.22
CA VAL A 123 -19.98 2.11 -16.82
C VAL A 123 -21.39 2.57 -16.43
N VAL A 124 -22.38 1.67 -16.50
CA VAL A 124 -23.76 1.95 -16.10
C VAL A 124 -23.82 2.33 -14.62
N PHE A 125 -23.12 1.59 -13.76
CA PHE A 125 -23.04 1.90 -12.33
C PHE A 125 -22.41 3.27 -12.07
N LEU A 126 -21.28 3.57 -12.71
CA LEU A 126 -20.61 4.87 -12.54
C LEU A 126 -21.47 6.03 -13.02
N ILE A 127 -22.17 5.87 -14.15
CA ILE A 127 -23.14 6.87 -14.63
C ILE A 127 -24.29 7.02 -13.63
N GLY A 128 -24.86 5.92 -13.16
CA GLY A 128 -25.95 5.93 -12.18
C GLY A 128 -25.56 6.63 -10.87
N VAL A 129 -24.36 6.36 -10.35
CA VAL A 129 -23.82 7.03 -9.16
C VAL A 129 -23.57 8.51 -9.44
N ALA A 130 -22.99 8.86 -10.59
CA ALA A 130 -22.74 10.26 -10.94
C ALA A 130 -24.04 11.06 -11.06
N VAL A 131 -25.04 10.53 -11.76
CA VAL A 131 -26.37 11.14 -11.90
C VAL A 131 -27.05 11.24 -10.53
N GLY A 132 -27.05 10.15 -9.75
CA GLY A 132 -27.64 10.14 -8.41
C GLY A 132 -27.00 11.15 -7.46
N PHE A 133 -25.67 11.33 -7.54
CA PHE A 133 -24.96 12.35 -6.78
C PHE A 133 -25.35 13.76 -7.20
N ILE A 134 -25.44 14.04 -8.50
CA ILE A 134 -25.85 15.37 -9.01
C ILE A 134 -27.28 15.68 -8.56
N VAL A 135 -28.21 14.74 -8.76
CA VAL A 135 -29.63 14.91 -8.39
C VAL A 135 -29.76 15.10 -6.88
N GLY A 136 -29.14 14.22 -6.07
CA GLY A 136 -29.21 14.31 -4.61
C GLY A 136 -28.46 15.49 -3.99
N HIS A 137 -27.67 16.24 -4.77
CA HIS A 137 -27.08 17.50 -4.31
C HIS A 137 -27.89 18.73 -4.73
N LEU A 138 -28.71 18.62 -5.78
CA LEU A 138 -29.56 19.69 -6.30
C LEU A 138 -30.92 19.77 -5.60
N PHE A 139 -31.41 18.66 -5.05
CA PHE A 139 -32.65 18.55 -4.27
C PHE A 139 -32.35 18.28 -2.81
#